data_AF-A0A351TK83-F1
#
_entry.id   AF-A0A351TK83-F1
#
_cell.length_a   1.000
_cell.length_b   1.000
_cell.length_c   1.000
_cell.angle_alpha   90.00
_cell.angle_beta   90.00
_cell.angle_gamma   90.00
#
_symmetry.space_group_name_H-M   'P 1'
#
loop_
_entity.id
_entity.type
_entity.pdbx_description
1 polymer ?
#
loop_
_entity_poly.entity_id
_entity_poly.type
_entity_poly.pdbx_seq_one_letter_code
_entity_poly.pdbx_strand_id
1 'polypeptide(L)'
;GGGRIMGTETSVDYPNGTAFGMYNTEQYMAPEGNYETVTTADNATWYMQYAVDTVDRTPYMTGEGKIAYHENIVQKLPDMPKRKDRV
;
A
#
# COMPACT_ATOMS: atom_id res chain seq x y z
N GLY A 1 -0.86 16.28 -13.02
CA GLY A 1 -0.31 15.25 -12.11
C GLY A 1 -1.28 14.10 -12.00
N GLY A 2 -0.82 12.86 -11.92
CA GLY A 2 -1.67 11.65 -11.96
C GLY A 2 -2.46 11.34 -10.68
N GLY A 3 -2.63 12.33 -9.79
CA GLY A 3 -3.38 12.20 -8.53
C GLY A 3 -2.82 11.16 -7.57
N ARG A 4 -1.53 10.82 -7.66
CA ARG A 4 -0.87 9.81 -6.83
C ARG A 4 0.50 10.31 -6.38
N ILE A 5 0.81 10.09 -5.10
CA ILE A 5 2.12 10.35 -4.50
C ILE A 5 2.56 9.05 -3.80
N MET A 6 3.82 8.68 -3.96
CA MET A 6 4.43 7.54 -3.26
C MET A 6 5.63 8.06 -2.48
N GLY A 7 5.84 7.55 -1.28
CA GLY A 7 6.96 7.97 -0.46
C GLY A 7 7.29 7.00 0.66
N THR A 8 8.27 7.40 1.46
CA THR A 8 8.61 6.76 2.72
C THR A 8 8.46 7.80 3.81
N GLU A 9 7.67 7.50 4.84
CA GLU A 9 7.55 8.33 6.02
C GLU A 9 8.51 7.81 7.09
N THR A 10 9.29 8.69 7.69
CA THR A 10 10.08 8.40 8.89
C THR A 10 9.53 9.24 10.04
N SER A 11 9.09 8.57 11.10
CA SER A 11 8.48 9.20 12.27
C SER A 11 8.88 8.44 13.54
N VAL A 12 8.39 8.88 14.70
CA VAL A 12 8.62 8.17 15.97
C VAL A 12 7.99 6.77 15.93
N ASP A 13 6.84 6.63 15.27
CA ASP A 13 6.15 5.35 15.09
C ASP A 13 6.85 4.49 14.01
N TYR A 14 7.51 5.12 13.05
CA TYR A 14 8.24 4.46 11.96
C TYR A 14 9.72 4.88 11.93
N PRO A 15 10.55 4.48 12.93
CA PRO A 15 11.94 4.94 13.02
C PRO A 15 12.82 4.42 11.88
N ASN A 16 12.47 3.27 11.29
CA ASN A 16 13.16 2.70 10.12
C ASN A 16 12.50 3.10 8.79
N GLY A 17 11.50 3.97 8.84
CA GLY A 17 10.67 4.35 7.72
C GLY A 17 9.57 3.33 7.38
N THR A 18 8.44 3.81 6.87
CA THR A 18 7.39 2.99 6.27
C THR A 18 7.01 3.55 4.91
N ALA A 19 6.73 2.67 3.93
CA ALA A 19 6.26 3.13 2.63
C ALA A 19 4.81 3.57 2.74
N PHE A 20 4.44 4.64 2.04
CA PHE A 20 3.06 5.10 1.93
C PHE A 20 2.69 5.44 0.49
N GLY A 21 1.39 5.36 0.20
CA GLY A 21 0.78 5.86 -1.02
C GLY A 21 -0.33 6.85 -0.68
N MET A 22 -0.32 8.01 -1.33
CA MET A 22 -1.41 8.98 -1.28
C MET A 22 -2.12 9.07 -2.63
N TYR A 23 -3.44 9.14 -2.60
CA TYR A 23 -4.31 9.16 -3.77
C TYR A 23 -5.33 10.29 -3.65
N ASN A 24 -5.38 11.18 -4.64
CA ASN A 24 -6.24 12.35 -4.62
C ASN A 24 -7.72 11.92 -4.69
N THR A 25 -8.55 12.42 -3.76
CA THR A 25 -9.95 11.97 -3.61
C THR A 25 -10.85 12.39 -4.79
N GLU A 26 -10.46 13.39 -5.57
CA GLU A 26 -11.20 13.79 -6.77
C GLU A 26 -10.98 12.79 -7.93
N GLN A 27 -9.82 12.12 -7.95
CA GLN A 27 -9.43 11.23 -9.07
C GLN A 27 -9.59 9.74 -8.74
N TYR A 28 -9.50 9.37 -7.46
CA TYR A 28 -9.53 7.98 -7.00
C TYR A 28 -10.76 7.71 -6.14
N MET A 29 -11.25 6.47 -6.21
CA MET A 29 -12.21 5.92 -5.26
C MET A 29 -11.54 5.76 -3.89
N ALA A 30 -12.33 5.65 -2.83
CA ALA A 30 -11.81 5.31 -1.51
C ALA A 30 -11.05 3.96 -1.58
N PRO A 31 -9.87 3.84 -0.94
CA PRO A 31 -9.16 2.57 -0.86
C PRO A 31 -9.97 1.51 -0.12
N GLU A 32 -9.68 0.24 -0.44
CA GLU A 32 -10.15 -0.88 0.35
C GLU A 32 -9.20 -1.10 1.56
N GLY A 33 -9.76 -1.46 2.71
CA GLY A 33 -9.01 -1.67 3.95
C GLY A 33 -8.67 -0.40 4.70
N ASN A 34 -7.54 -0.40 5.41
CA ASN A 34 -7.13 0.73 6.25
C ASN A 34 -6.54 1.85 5.40
N TYR A 35 -7.04 3.06 5.61
CA TYR A 35 -6.51 4.28 5.03
C TYR A 35 -6.84 5.46 5.94
N GLU A 36 -6.08 6.54 5.79
CA GLU A 36 -6.34 7.83 6.41
C GLU A 36 -6.79 8.84 5.35
N THR A 37 -7.43 9.91 5.79
CA THR A 37 -7.76 11.05 4.92
C THR A 37 -6.97 12.26 5.39
N VAL A 38 -6.15 12.79 4.48
CA VAL A 38 -5.23 13.91 4.74
C VAL A 38 -5.69 15.11 3.92
N THR A 39 -5.83 16.26 4.56
CA THR A 39 -6.05 17.54 3.89
C THR A 39 -4.73 18.30 3.84
N THR A 40 -4.26 18.59 2.63
CA THR A 40 -3.01 19.32 2.40
C THR A 40 -3.21 20.83 2.50
N ALA A 41 -2.12 21.61 2.55
CA ALA A 41 -2.15 23.06 2.76
C ALA A 41 -2.91 23.84 1.67
N ASP A 42 -3.05 23.27 0.47
CA ASP A 42 -3.85 23.78 -0.64
C ASP A 42 -5.34 23.41 -0.55
N ASN A 43 -5.79 22.86 0.59
CA ASN A 43 -7.12 22.30 0.83
C ASN A 43 -7.49 21.09 -0.05
N ALA A 44 -6.55 20.51 -0.80
CA ALA A 44 -6.80 19.25 -1.48
C ALA A 44 -6.91 18.11 -0.47
N THR A 45 -7.78 17.14 -0.75
CA THR A 45 -7.97 15.97 0.12
C THR A 45 -7.39 14.73 -0.56
N TRP A 46 -6.73 13.88 0.23
CA TRP A 46 -6.02 12.70 -0.23
C TRP A 46 -6.33 11.52 0.68
N TYR A 47 -6.51 10.33 0.10
CA TYR A 47 -6.46 9.07 0.83
C TYR A 47 -5.01 8.64 1.00
N MET A 48 -4.59 8.26 2.20
CA MET A 48 -3.25 7.79 2.51
C MET A 48 -3.28 6.35 3.01
N GLN A 49 -2.44 5.50 2.46
CA GLN A 49 -2.27 4.11 2.88
C GLN A 49 -0.81 3.86 3.22
N TYR A 50 -0.57 3.27 4.39
CA TYR A 50 0.73 2.75 4.77
C TYR A 50 0.92 1.32 4.26
N ALA A 51 2.18 0.94 4.09
CA ALA A 51 2.55 -0.46 3.94
C ALA A 51 2.08 -1.25 5.16
N VAL A 52 1.67 -2.49 4.89
CA VAL A 52 1.21 -3.43 5.91
C VAL A 52 2.00 -4.72 5.81
N ASP A 53 2.12 -5.41 6.94
CA ASP A 53 2.71 -6.75 6.98
C ASP A 53 1.89 -7.69 6.10
N THR A 54 2.55 -8.28 5.12
CA THR A 54 1.97 -9.22 4.16
C THR A 54 2.84 -10.47 4.12
N VAL A 55 2.21 -11.64 4.00
CA VAL A 55 2.92 -12.90 3.81
C VAL A 55 3.27 -13.04 2.32
N ASP A 56 4.56 -12.97 2.00
CA ASP A 56 5.07 -13.38 0.70
C ASP A 56 5.30 -14.90 0.70
N ARG A 57 4.79 -15.58 -0.32
CA ARG A 57 4.81 -17.05 -0.43
C ARG A 57 5.50 -17.46 -1.72
N THR A 58 6.67 -18.06 -1.61
CA THR A 58 7.39 -18.62 -2.76
C THR A 58 7.25 -20.14 -2.80
N PRO A 59 6.60 -20.72 -3.83
CA PRO A 59 6.46 -22.17 -3.94
C PRO A 59 7.78 -22.84 -4.29
N TYR A 60 8.01 -24.05 -3.78
CA TYR A 60 9.11 -24.92 -4.17
C TYR A 60 8.70 -26.39 -4.18
N MET A 61 9.43 -27.21 -4.93
CA MET A 61 9.20 -28.66 -4.98
C MET A 61 10.05 -29.35 -3.91
N THR A 62 9.41 -30.15 -3.07
CA THR A 62 10.07 -30.99 -2.08
C THR A 62 10.72 -32.20 -2.75
N GLY A 63 11.66 -32.88 -2.07
CA GLY A 63 12.26 -34.12 -2.57
C GLY A 63 11.26 -35.26 -2.80
N GLU A 64 10.06 -35.16 -2.23
CA GLU A 64 8.94 -36.10 -2.42
C GLU A 64 8.02 -35.72 -3.60
N GLY A 65 8.34 -34.67 -4.36
CA GLY A 65 7.53 -34.19 -5.49
C GLY A 65 6.28 -33.38 -5.09
N LYS A 66 6.12 -33.01 -3.82
CA LYS A 66 5.02 -32.15 -3.34
C LYS A 66 5.40 -30.67 -3.41
N ILE A 67 4.42 -29.80 -3.61
CA ILE A 67 4.59 -28.34 -3.51
C ILE A 67 4.57 -27.93 -2.04
N ALA A 68 5.62 -27.24 -1.59
CA ALA A 68 5.69 -26.55 -0.32
C ALA A 68 5.95 -25.05 -0.54
N TYR A 69 5.82 -24.22 0.51
CA TYR A 69 5.96 -22.76 0.43
C TYR A 69 6.98 -22.26 1.44
N HIS A 70 7.88 -21.37 0.99
CA HIS A 70 8.64 -20.51 1.89
C HIS A 70 7.78 -19.26 2.16
N GLU A 71 7.49 -18.99 3.43
CA GLU A 71 6.75 -17.81 3.85
C GLU A 71 7.70 -16.77 4.45
N ASN A 72 7.62 -15.52 3.99
CA ASN A 72 8.34 -14.39 4.57
C ASN A 72 7.35 -13.26 4.87
N ILE A 73 7.48 -12.61 6.01
CA ILE A 73 6.72 -11.39 6.28
C ILE A 73 7.44 -10.21 5.63
N VAL A 74 6.75 -9.52 4.73
CA VAL A 74 7.26 -8.34 4.03
C VAL A 74 6.29 -7.18 4.23
N GLN A 75 6.84 -5.96 4.27
CA GLN A 75 6.05 -4.75 4.25
C GLN A 75 5.67 -4.43 2.80
N LYS A 76 4.37 -4.44 2.50
CA LYS A 76 3.85 -4.16 1.16
C LYS A 76 2.71 -3.16 1.22
N LEU A 77 2.70 -2.23 0.28
CA LEU A 77 1.57 -1.33 0.10
C LEU A 77 0.33 -2.10 -0.34
N PRO A 78 -0.85 -1.78 0.21
CA PRO A 78 -2.12 -2.29 -0.29
C PRO A 78 -2.31 -1.97 -1.78
N ASP A 79 -3.28 -2.65 -2.38
CA ASP A 79 -3.63 -2.41 -3.77
C ASP A 79 -4.09 -0.95 -3.97
N MET A 80 -3.63 -0.38 -5.08
CA MET A 80 -3.98 0.99 -5.43
C MET A 80 -5.50 1.12 -5.65
N PRO A 81 -6.14 2.18 -5.12
CA PRO A 81 -7.56 2.41 -5.35
C PRO A 81 -7.88 2.56 -6.83
N LYS A 82 -9.12 2.21 -7.21
CA LYS A 82 -9.58 2.39 -8.59
C LYS A 82 -9.71 3.88 -8.92
N ARG A 83 -9.34 4.27 -10.14
CA ARG A 83 -9.57 5.63 -10.61
C ARG A 83 -11.03 5.80 -11.03
N LYS A 84 -11.63 6.94 -10.68
CA LYS A 84 -13.03 7.26 -10.97
C LYS A 84 -13.34 7.33 -12.46
N ASP A 85 -12.38 7.76 -13.26
CA ASP A 85 -12.51 7.85 -14.73
C ASP A 85 -12.39 6.51 -15.46
N ARG A 86 -12.17 5.41 -14.71
CA ARG A 86 -12.04 4.05 -15.24
C ARG A 86 -13.08 3.08 -14.66
N VAL A 87 -14.15 3.62 -14.08
CA VAL A 87 -15.30 2.88 -13.55
C VAL A 87 -16.51 3.12 -14.43
#